data_AF-H1VEB1-F1
#
_entry.id   AF-H1VEB1-F1
#
_cell.length_a   1.000
_cell.length_b   1.000
_cell.length_c   1.000
_cell.angle_alpha   90.00
_cell.angle_beta   90.00
_cell.angle_gamma   90.00
#
_symmetry.space_group_name_H-M   'P 1'
#
loop_
_entity.id
_entity.type
_entity.pdbx_description
1 polymer ?
#
loop_
_entity_poly.entity_id
_entity_poly.type
_entity_poly.pdbx_seq_one_letter_code
_entity_poly.pdbx_strand_id
1 'polypeptide(L)'
;MSATESLRIPPYTATVQVSIIDTTLDGTLPTAPFMGPPIRGFETWHGVGYAFLVTRTDAQGGRRRVVFDLGLPTDWANDFSPPVIEAVKQMGGAMTARKYVSEILTENGVDLEGIEAVFW
;
A
#
# COMPACT_ATOMS: atom_id res chain seq x y z
N MET A 1 -0.84 25.92 -30.57
CA MET A 1 0.10 25.43 -29.55
C MET A 1 0.24 23.93 -29.75
N SER A 2 1.44 23.51 -30.13
CA SER A 2 1.81 22.11 -30.42
C SER A 2 2.45 21.52 -29.17
N ALA A 3 1.82 20.50 -28.57
CA ALA A 3 2.45 19.58 -27.63
C ALA A 3 1.53 18.38 -27.36
N THR A 4 1.27 17.58 -28.39
CA THR A 4 0.97 16.16 -28.19
C THR A 4 1.85 15.43 -29.19
N GLU A 5 3.13 15.31 -28.85
CA GLU A 5 3.89 14.19 -29.40
C GLU A 5 3.05 12.95 -29.12
N SER A 6 2.71 12.22 -30.19
CA SER A 6 2.00 10.97 -30.10
C SER A 6 2.79 10.05 -29.18
N LEU A 7 2.32 9.83 -27.95
CA LEU A 7 2.93 8.87 -27.03
C LEU A 7 2.96 7.54 -27.78
N ARG A 8 4.15 7.05 -28.13
CA ARG A 8 4.33 5.77 -28.85
C ARG A 8 4.12 4.60 -27.89
N ILE A 9 2.94 4.54 -27.26
CA ILE A 9 2.56 3.43 -26.40
C ILE A 9 2.31 2.24 -27.32
N PRO A 10 3.02 1.11 -27.14
CA PRO A 10 2.75 -0.09 -27.90
C PRO A 10 1.28 -0.52 -27.73
N PRO A 11 0.60 -0.94 -28.80
CA PRO A 11 -0.75 -1.46 -28.68
C PRO A 11 -0.72 -2.70 -27.77
N TYR A 12 -1.54 -2.68 -26.72
CA TYR A 12 -1.65 -3.79 -25.79
C TYR A 12 -3.13 -4.13 -25.60
N THR A 13 -3.43 -5.42 -25.66
CA THR A 13 -4.81 -5.94 -25.61
C THR A 13 -5.18 -6.52 -24.25
N ALA A 14 -4.21 -6.69 -23.34
CA ALA A 14 -4.53 -7.20 -22.02
C ALA A 14 -4.89 -6.06 -21.06
N THR A 15 -5.93 -6.27 -20.29
CA THR A 15 -6.31 -5.41 -19.18
C THR A 15 -6.00 -6.13 -17.88
N VAL A 16 -5.98 -5.37 -16.78
CA VAL A 16 -5.88 -5.92 -15.44
C VAL A 16 -7.04 -5.40 -14.60
N GLN A 17 -7.44 -6.20 -13.63
CA GLN A 17 -8.31 -5.76 -12.54
C GLN A 17 -7.41 -5.34 -11.38
N VAL A 18 -7.63 -4.14 -10.85
CA VAL A 18 -6.95 -3.66 -9.64
C VAL A 18 -7.96 -3.64 -8.51
N SER A 19 -7.63 -4.27 -7.39
CA SER A 19 -8.43 -4.24 -6.17
C SER A 19 -7.63 -3.53 -5.09
N ILE A 20 -8.28 -2.60 -4.39
CA ILE A 20 -7.69 -1.90 -3.24
C ILE A 20 -7.87 -2.79 -2.02
N ILE A 21 -6.79 -2.97 -1.26
CA ILE A 21 -6.77 -3.65 0.02
C ILE A 21 -6.64 -2.58 1.09
N ASP A 22 -7.67 -2.43 1.92
CA ASP A 22 -7.55 -1.70 3.19
C ASP A 22 -6.60 -2.50 4.09
N THR A 23 -5.41 -1.97 4.34
CA THR A 23 -4.39 -2.68 5.15
C THR A 23 -4.71 -2.63 6.65
N THR A 24 -5.83 -2.03 7.02
CA THR A 24 -6.25 -1.75 8.41
C THR A 24 -5.30 -0.82 9.15
N LEU A 25 -4.36 -0.19 8.43
CA LEU A 25 -3.53 0.87 8.96
C LEU A 25 -4.42 2.06 9.31
N ASP A 26 -4.38 2.43 10.58
CA ASP A 26 -5.06 3.59 11.12
C ASP A 26 -4.12 4.31 12.09
N GLY A 27 -3.99 5.63 11.92
CA GLY A 27 -3.24 6.43 12.88
C GLY A 27 -3.38 7.93 12.69
N THR A 28 -3.18 8.66 13.78
CA THR A 28 -2.99 10.12 13.73
C THR A 28 -1.50 10.41 13.74
N LEU A 29 -1.05 11.16 12.73
CA LEU A 29 0.37 11.45 12.50
C LEU A 29 0.58 12.97 12.47
N PRO A 30 1.76 13.47 12.88
CA PRO A 30 2.12 14.86 12.63
C PRO A 30 2.31 15.08 11.14
N THR A 31 1.86 16.23 10.64
CA THR A 31 1.96 16.56 9.21
C THR A 31 3.38 16.97 8.82
N ALA A 32 4.12 17.62 9.72
CA ALA A 32 5.39 18.27 9.42
C ALA A 32 6.49 17.35 8.83
N PRO A 33 6.65 16.08 9.27
CA PRO A 33 7.61 15.17 8.63
C PRO A 33 7.30 14.85 7.16
N PHE A 34 6.03 14.95 6.75
CA PHE A 34 5.57 14.59 5.41
C PHE A 34 5.40 15.81 4.49
N MET A 35 4.96 16.94 5.06
CA MET A 35 4.56 18.14 4.30
C MET A 35 5.23 19.41 4.82
N GLY A 36 6.40 19.27 5.45
CA GLY A 36 7.11 20.37 6.10
C GLY A 36 7.37 21.56 5.16
N PRO A 37 7.42 22.80 5.70
CA PRO A 37 7.44 23.17 7.12
C PRO A 37 6.06 23.04 7.82
N PRO A 38 5.99 23.10 9.18
CA PRO A 38 4.72 23.02 9.90
C PRO A 38 3.70 24.04 9.43
N ILE A 39 2.47 23.59 9.20
CA ILE A 39 1.35 24.41 8.73
C ILE A 39 0.45 24.71 9.94
N ARG A 40 0.31 25.99 10.29
CA ARG A 40 -0.53 26.42 11.42
C ARG A 40 -1.99 26.00 11.19
N GLY A 41 -2.56 25.30 12.16
CA GLY A 41 -3.92 24.74 12.09
C GLY A 41 -4.02 23.42 11.32
N PHE A 42 -2.88 22.83 10.93
CA PHE A 42 -2.80 21.53 10.27
C PHE A 42 -1.58 20.73 10.79
N GLU A 43 -1.48 20.65 12.11
CA GLU A 43 -0.37 20.01 12.82
C GLU A 43 -0.42 18.48 12.72
N THR A 44 -1.62 17.90 12.59
CA THR A 44 -1.83 16.46 12.46
C THR A 44 -2.83 16.12 11.35
N TRP A 45 -2.73 14.89 10.86
CA TRP A 45 -3.68 14.28 9.93
C TRP A 45 -4.02 12.84 10.35
N HIS A 46 -5.14 12.33 9.85
CA HIS A 46 -5.50 10.91 9.95
C HIS A 46 -4.95 10.19 8.72
N GLY A 47 -4.01 9.27 8.94
CA GLY A 47 -3.37 8.46 7.91
C GLY A 47 -3.96 7.07 7.85
N VAL A 48 -4.26 6.62 6.63
CA VAL A 48 -4.65 5.24 6.31
C VAL A 48 -3.72 4.68 5.24
N GLY A 49 -3.58 3.36 5.20
CA GLY A 49 -2.67 2.66 4.28
C GLY A 49 -3.42 1.70 3.37
N TYR A 50 -3.10 1.73 2.09
CA TYR A 50 -3.65 0.81 1.10
C TYR A 50 -2.56 -0.03 0.45
N ALA A 51 -2.88 -1.27 0.17
CA ALA A 51 -2.14 -2.14 -0.74
C ALA A 51 -3.01 -2.43 -1.96
N PHE A 52 -2.42 -2.98 -3.02
CA PHE A 52 -3.15 -3.24 -4.26
C PHE A 52 -2.93 -4.66 -4.75
N LEU A 53 -4.02 -5.40 -4.97
CA LEU A 53 -4.00 -6.68 -5.68
C LEU A 53 -4.26 -6.41 -7.16
N VAL A 54 -3.28 -6.69 -8.01
CA VAL A 54 -3.42 -6.62 -9.45
C VAL A 54 -3.62 -8.02 -9.99
N THR A 55 -4.78 -8.26 -10.61
CA THR A 55 -5.14 -9.54 -11.24
C THR A 55 -5.21 -9.38 -12.74
N ARG A 56 -4.41 -10.16 -13.46
CA ARG A 56 -4.56 -10.36 -14.91
C ARG A 56 -5.32 -11.66 -15.13
N THR A 57 -6.35 -11.61 -15.98
CA THR A 57 -7.04 -12.81 -16.47
C THR A 57 -6.79 -12.91 -17.98
N ASP A 58 -6.28 -14.04 -18.46
CA ASP A 58 -6.10 -14.27 -19.89
C ASP A 58 -7.40 -14.74 -20.57
N ALA A 59 -7.35 -14.93 -21.90
CA ALA A 59 -8.52 -15.32 -22.70
C ALA A 59 -9.01 -16.75 -22.38
N GLN A 60 -8.19 -17.58 -21.73
CA GLN A 60 -8.48 -18.94 -21.33
C GLN A 60 -8.97 -19.03 -19.88
N GLY A 61 -9.05 -17.89 -19.16
CA GLY A 61 -9.46 -17.83 -17.76
C GLY A 61 -8.32 -18.04 -16.75
N GLY A 62 -7.08 -18.17 -17.21
CA GLY A 62 -5.90 -18.25 -16.36
C GLY A 62 -5.68 -16.93 -15.62
N ARG A 63 -5.40 -17.00 -14.31
CA ARG A 63 -5.20 -15.82 -13.45
C ARG A 63 -3.76 -15.71 -13.00
N ARG A 64 -3.21 -14.51 -13.13
CA ARG A 64 -1.89 -14.12 -12.61
C ARG A 64 -2.09 -12.95 -11.68
N ARG A 65 -1.44 -12.98 -10.51
CA ARG A 65 -1.66 -11.97 -9.46
C ARG A 65 -0.34 -11.46 -8.93
N VAL A 66 -0.29 -10.16 -8.69
CA VAL A 66 0.81 -9.49 -7.98
C VAL A 66 0.22 -8.55 -6.94
N VAL A 67 0.97 -8.32 -5.87
CA VAL A 67 0.58 -7.41 -4.79
C VAL A 67 1.56 -6.23 -4.77
N PHE A 68 1.03 -5.02 -4.63
CA PHE A 68 1.80 -3.80 -4.35
C PHE A 68 1.58 -3.39 -2.91
N ASP A 69 2.67 -3.15 -2.19
CA ASP A 69 2.76 -2.86 -0.77
C ASP A 69 2.16 -3.91 0.17
N LEU A 70 2.54 -3.85 1.45
CA LEU A 70 2.07 -4.77 2.49
C LEU A 70 1.55 -4.07 3.75
N GLY A 71 1.55 -2.73 3.77
CA GLY A 71 1.10 -1.95 4.93
C GLY A 71 2.06 -2.00 6.12
N LEU A 72 1.52 -1.66 7.30
CA LEU A 72 2.25 -1.66 8.57
C LEU A 72 2.17 -3.05 9.23
N PRO A 73 3.27 -3.57 9.82
CA PRO A 73 3.20 -4.77 10.64
C PRO A 73 2.26 -4.60 11.85
N THR A 74 1.53 -5.65 12.21
CA THR A 74 0.60 -5.59 13.36
C THR A 74 1.36 -5.47 14.68
N ASP A 75 2.59 -6.00 14.75
CA ASP A 75 3.51 -5.86 15.89
C ASP A 75 4.76 -5.06 15.53
N TRP A 76 4.56 -3.86 14.97
CA TRP A 76 5.65 -2.96 14.57
C TRP A 76 6.67 -2.68 15.68
N ALA A 77 6.25 -2.76 16.95
CA ALA A 77 7.11 -2.53 18.10
C ALA A 77 8.19 -3.62 18.29
N ASN A 78 8.00 -4.79 17.68
CA ASN A 78 8.96 -5.89 17.69
C ASN A 78 9.50 -6.23 16.28
N ASP A 79 8.74 -5.93 15.23
CA ASP A 79 9.09 -6.29 13.85
C ASP A 79 10.04 -5.29 13.17
N PHE A 80 10.04 -4.03 13.63
CA PHE A 80 10.94 -3.02 13.10
C PHE A 80 12.29 -2.99 13.81
N SER A 81 13.29 -2.43 13.12
CA SER A 81 14.59 -2.22 13.74
C SER A 81 14.50 -1.17 14.86
N PRO A 82 15.37 -1.26 15.91
CA PRO A 82 15.32 -0.32 17.03
C PRO A 82 15.35 1.16 16.63
N PRO A 83 16.16 1.61 15.63
CA PRO A 83 16.14 3.00 15.19
C PRO A 83 14.79 3.45 14.60
N VAL A 84 14.10 2.57 13.87
CA VAL A 84 12.78 2.87 13.29
C VAL A 84 11.74 2.97 14.40
N ILE A 85 11.76 2.04 15.37
CA ILE A 85 10.87 2.07 16.53
C ILE A 85 11.03 3.39 17.30
N GLU A 86 12.26 3.81 17.54
CA GLU A 86 12.56 5.05 18.25
C GLU A 86 12.07 6.28 17.47
N ALA A 87 12.30 6.33 16.15
CA ALA A 87 11.79 7.41 15.30
C ALA A 87 10.26 7.49 15.32
N VAL A 88 9.56 6.36 15.26
CA VAL A 88 8.10 6.30 15.34
C VAL A 88 7.60 6.81 16.70
N LYS A 89 8.23 6.41 17.81
CA LYS A 89 7.89 6.89 19.15
C LYS A 89 8.09 8.41 19.29
N GLN A 90 9.19 8.94 18.77
CA GLN A 90 9.48 10.37 18.78
C GLN A 90 8.51 11.20 17.95
N MET A 91 7.97 10.60 16.89
CA MET A 91 6.96 11.24 16.03
C MET A 91 5.63 11.46 16.75
N GLY A 92 5.41 10.83 17.92
CA GLY A 92 4.19 10.98 18.72
C GLY A 92 2.93 10.45 18.04
N GLY A 93 3.08 9.78 16.90
CA GLY A 93 1.98 9.19 16.14
C GLY A 93 1.67 7.79 16.64
N ALA A 94 0.38 7.49 16.81
CA ALA A 94 -0.10 6.14 17.10
C ALA A 94 -0.56 5.52 15.77
N MET A 95 0.32 4.79 15.09
CA MET A 95 -0.08 3.94 13.96
C MET A 95 -0.34 2.53 14.46
N THR A 96 -1.45 1.96 14.01
CA THR A 96 -1.83 0.58 14.30
C THR A 96 -2.30 -0.09 13.03
N ALA A 97 -2.08 -1.40 12.93
CA ALA A 97 -2.71 -2.26 11.94
C ALA A 97 -3.30 -3.47 12.67
N ARG A 98 -4.47 -3.93 12.23
CA ARG A 98 -5.19 -5.05 12.85
C ARG A 98 -4.92 -6.38 12.16
N LYS A 99 -4.54 -6.36 10.88
CA LYS A 99 -4.28 -7.54 10.05
C LYS A 99 -3.12 -7.30 9.10
N TYR A 100 -2.39 -8.36 8.80
CA TYR A 100 -1.48 -8.39 7.67
C TYR A 100 -2.25 -8.51 6.35
N VAL A 101 -1.69 -7.98 5.26
CA VAL A 101 -2.27 -8.13 3.91
C VAL A 101 -2.47 -9.61 3.54
N SER A 102 -1.59 -10.52 3.99
CA SER A 102 -1.74 -11.96 3.79
C SER A 102 -3.00 -12.55 4.43
N GLU A 103 -3.35 -12.11 5.64
CA GLU A 103 -4.59 -12.50 6.32
C GLU A 103 -5.80 -11.97 5.56
N ILE A 104 -5.76 -10.71 5.14
CA ILE A 104 -6.86 -10.07 4.40
C ILE A 104 -7.08 -10.77 3.05
N LEU A 105 -6.01 -11.15 2.35
CA LEU A 105 -6.10 -11.91 1.11
C LEU A 105 -6.75 -13.28 1.30
N THR A 106 -6.29 -14.05 2.29
CA THR A 106 -6.81 -15.41 2.54
C THR A 106 -8.27 -15.40 3.01
N GLU A 107 -8.64 -14.45 3.87
CA GLU A 107 -10.03 -14.24 4.30
C GLU A 107 -10.98 -13.90 3.14
N ASN A 108 -10.46 -13.28 2.08
CA ASN A 108 -11.21 -12.94 0.87
C ASN A 108 -11.04 -13.98 -0.26
N GLY A 109 -10.57 -15.19 0.08
CA GLY A 109 -10.47 -16.32 -0.85
C GLY A 109 -9.36 -16.18 -1.90
N VAL A 110 -8.35 -15.36 -1.63
CA VAL A 110 -7.14 -15.28 -2.46
C VAL A 110 -6.06 -16.18 -1.87
N ASP A 111 -5.72 -17.23 -2.62
CA ASP A 111 -4.61 -18.11 -2.30
C ASP A 111 -3.27 -17.39 -2.47
N LEU A 112 -2.43 -17.46 -1.43
CA LEU A 112 -1.12 -16.81 -1.39
C LEU A 112 -0.11 -17.49 -2.32
N GLU A 113 -0.22 -18.81 -2.55
CA GLU A 113 0.64 -19.52 -3.51
C GLU A 113 0.40 -19.05 -4.95
N GLY A 114 -0.76 -18.45 -5.22
CA GLY A 114 -1.11 -17.84 -6.50
C GLY A 114 -0.63 -16.39 -6.67
N ILE A 115 0.09 -15.81 -5.71
CA ILE A 115 0.73 -14.50 -5.83
C ILE A 115 2.14 -14.69 -6.38
N GLU A 116 2.39 -14.18 -7.58
CA GLU A 116 3.65 -14.40 -8.30
C GLU A 116 4.75 -13.42 -7.90
N ALA A 117 4.36 -12.24 -7.39
CA ALA A 117 5.30 -11.21 -6.97
C ALA A 117 4.68 -10.23 -5.97
N VAL A 118 5.55 -9.64 -5.15
CA VAL A 118 5.28 -8.49 -4.30
C VAL A 118 6.18 -7.33 -4.75
N PHE A 119 5.60 -6.15 -4.93
CA PHE A 119 6.30 -4.90 -5.21
C PHE A 119 6.19 -4.01 -3.97
N TRP A 120 7.32 -3.62 -3.37
CA TRP A 120 7.42 -2.80 -2.17
C TRP A 120 8.66 -1.90 -2.26
#